data_AF-A0A3N5AL62-F1
#
_entry.id   AF-A0A3N5AL62-F1
#
_cell.length_a   1.000
_cell.length_b   1.000
_cell.length_c   1.000
_cell.angle_alpha   90.00
_cell.angle_beta   90.00
_cell.angle_gamma   90.00
#
_symmetry.space_group_name_H-M   'P 1'
#
loop_
_entity.id
_entity.type
_entity.pdbx_description
1 polymer ?
#
loop_
_entity_poly.entity_id
_entity_poly.type
_entity_poly.pdbx_seq_one_letter_code
_entity_poly.pdbx_strand_id
1 'polypeptide(L)'
;MPGERDGQDRLRPGGPGGSADFASTPSQKADAANAIETELQPNTKKAAEHADEATATAVKTFAGWDTAAGLKKVADTWDQQVKVLMGRLASEKSSLRGASGLFARNDIATGDGFRAIAPPSKLNEL
;
A
#
# COMPACT_ATOMS: atom_id res chain seq x y z
N MET A 1 -46.70 34.88 -38.38
CA MET A 1 -46.84 34.07 -37.15
C MET A 1 -45.49 33.40 -36.88
N PRO A 2 -44.98 33.48 -35.64
CA PRO A 2 -43.63 33.08 -35.26
C PRO A 2 -43.55 31.62 -34.81
N GLY A 3 -42.37 31.02 -34.93
CA GLY A 3 -42.00 29.69 -34.40
C GLY A 3 -40.65 29.34 -35.03
N GLU A 4 -39.61 28.90 -34.35
CA GLU A 4 -39.38 28.53 -32.96
C GLU A 4 -37.89 28.81 -32.74
N ARG A 5 -37.52 29.26 -31.54
CA ARG A 5 -36.14 29.50 -31.16
C ARG A 5 -35.45 28.18 -30.79
N ASP A 6 -34.13 28.30 -30.73
CA ASP A 6 -33.22 27.54 -29.88
C ASP A 6 -32.57 26.30 -30.47
N GLY A 7 -31.49 26.56 -31.22
CA GLY A 7 -30.30 25.74 -31.14
C GLY A 7 -29.69 25.85 -29.74
N GLN A 8 -29.93 24.84 -28.89
CA GLN A 8 -29.18 24.58 -27.66
C GLN A 8 -29.09 23.07 -27.42
N ASP A 9 -28.47 22.34 -28.36
CA ASP A 9 -28.05 20.95 -28.14
C ASP A 9 -26.53 20.86 -28.04
N ARG A 10 -25.92 21.61 -27.11
CA ARG A 10 -24.53 21.36 -26.67
C ARG A 10 -24.37 21.66 -25.18
N LEU A 11 -24.01 20.60 -24.45
CA LEU A 11 -23.35 20.59 -23.15
C LEU A 11 -24.25 20.84 -21.93
N ARG A 12 -25.01 19.81 -21.55
CA ARG A 12 -25.40 19.62 -20.15
C ARG A 12 -24.15 19.12 -19.36
N PRO A 13 -23.75 19.80 -18.28
CA PRO A 13 -22.64 19.36 -17.43
C PRO A 13 -23.07 18.20 -16.52
N GLY A 14 -22.19 17.19 -16.38
CA GLY A 14 -22.13 16.29 -15.24
C GLY A 14 -23.29 15.31 -15.06
N GLY A 15 -23.20 14.14 -15.69
CA GLY A 15 -23.91 12.96 -15.19
C GLY A 15 -23.35 12.52 -13.83
N PRO A 16 -24.13 11.84 -12.97
CA PRO A 16 -23.71 11.50 -11.61
C PRO A 16 -22.47 10.61 -11.68
N GLY A 17 -21.34 11.11 -11.20
CA GLY A 17 -20.19 10.28 -10.93
C GLY A 17 -20.63 9.20 -9.94
N GLY A 18 -20.53 7.93 -10.32
CA GLY A 18 -20.69 6.84 -9.39
C GLY A 18 -19.75 7.05 -8.20
N SER A 19 -20.15 6.61 -7.02
CA SER A 19 -19.33 6.71 -5.80
C SER A 19 -17.96 6.12 -6.09
N ALA A 20 -16.97 7.00 -6.32
CA ALA A 20 -15.59 6.62 -6.52
C ALA A 20 -14.99 6.34 -5.14
N ASP A 21 -15.53 5.33 -4.46
CA ASP A 21 -15.00 4.90 -3.19
C ASP A 21 -13.68 4.19 -3.47
N PHE A 22 -12.61 4.68 -2.85
CA PHE A 22 -11.34 3.96 -2.87
C PHE A 22 -11.55 2.56 -2.27
N ALA A 23 -10.95 1.55 -2.88
CA ALA A 23 -11.02 0.16 -2.41
C ALA A 23 -10.50 -0.04 -0.96
N SER A 24 -9.84 0.95 -0.37
CA SER A 24 -9.44 0.99 1.05
C SER A 24 -9.21 2.42 1.54
N THR A 25 -9.49 2.64 2.83
CA THR A 25 -9.32 3.92 3.51
C THR A 25 -7.86 4.22 3.86
N PRO A 26 -7.50 5.49 4.16
CA PRO A 26 -6.18 5.83 4.67
C PRO A 26 -5.80 5.05 5.94
N SER A 27 -6.74 4.85 6.87
CA SER A 27 -6.51 4.06 8.10
C SER A 27 -6.16 2.62 7.77
N GLN A 28 -6.94 1.97 6.90
CA GLN A 28 -6.69 0.58 6.50
C GLN A 28 -5.31 0.40 5.84
N LYS A 29 -4.84 1.39 5.05
CA LYS A 29 -3.48 1.37 4.49
C LYS A 29 -2.41 1.53 5.56
N ALA A 30 -2.65 2.38 6.57
CA ALA A 30 -1.73 2.54 7.69
C ALA A 30 -1.64 1.26 8.53
N ASP A 31 -2.78 0.62 8.80
CA ASP A 31 -2.87 -0.64 9.53
C ASP A 31 -2.15 -1.77 8.78
N ALA A 32 -2.33 -1.86 7.46
CA ALA A 32 -1.60 -2.81 6.62
C ALA A 32 -0.09 -2.58 6.65
N ALA A 33 0.36 -1.32 6.59
CA ALA A 33 1.78 -0.97 6.71
C ALA A 33 2.33 -1.34 8.10
N ASN A 34 1.52 -1.18 9.15
CA ASN A 34 1.88 -1.57 10.50
C ASN A 34 2.02 -3.10 10.61
N ALA A 35 1.06 -3.86 10.10
CA ALA A 35 1.14 -5.32 10.07
C ALA A 35 2.39 -5.83 9.33
N ILE A 36 2.78 -5.17 8.22
CA ILE A 36 4.05 -5.49 7.55
C ILE A 36 5.24 -5.27 8.49
N GLU A 37 5.28 -4.15 9.19
CA GLU A 37 6.41 -3.79 10.07
C GLU A 37 6.52 -4.65 11.32
N THR A 38 5.40 -4.92 11.99
CA THR A 38 5.39 -5.53 13.32
C THR A 38 5.26 -7.05 13.27
N GLU A 39 4.61 -7.58 12.23
CA GLU A 39 4.36 -9.02 12.11
C GLU A 39 5.14 -9.64 10.97
N LEU A 40 4.98 -9.15 9.74
CA LEU A 40 5.49 -9.87 8.57
C LEU A 40 7.01 -9.79 8.45
N GLN A 41 7.59 -8.59 8.59
CA GLN A 41 9.05 -8.42 8.50
C GLN A 41 9.78 -9.21 9.60
N PRO A 42 9.42 -9.13 10.89
CA PRO A 42 10.12 -9.86 11.95
C PRO A 42 9.93 -11.37 11.84
N ASN A 43 8.70 -11.85 11.59
CA ASN A 43 8.43 -13.29 11.50
C ASN A 43 9.07 -13.92 10.26
N THR A 44 9.10 -13.20 9.13
CA THR A 44 9.80 -13.65 7.91
C THR A 44 11.31 -13.76 8.16
N LYS A 45 11.91 -12.76 8.81
CA LYS A 45 13.32 -12.79 9.16
C LYS A 45 13.65 -13.97 10.08
N LYS A 46 12.85 -14.16 11.13
CA LYS A 46 13.02 -15.28 12.08
C LYS A 46 12.90 -16.64 11.40
N ALA A 47 11.93 -16.80 10.49
CA ALA A 47 11.76 -18.05 9.75
C ALA A 47 12.96 -18.32 8.81
N ALA A 48 13.51 -17.27 8.19
CA ALA A 48 14.71 -17.38 7.37
C ALA A 48 15.94 -17.79 8.20
N GLU A 49 16.20 -17.12 9.32
CA GLU A 49 17.31 -17.46 10.22
C GLU A 49 17.26 -18.92 10.70
N HIS A 50 16.05 -19.42 11.01
CA HIS A 50 15.87 -20.83 11.37
C HIS A 50 16.23 -21.79 10.23
N ALA A 51 15.85 -21.47 8.99
CA ALA A 51 16.19 -22.26 7.82
C ALA A 51 17.70 -22.26 7.55
N ASP A 52 18.38 -21.14 7.79
CA ASP A 52 19.82 -20.99 7.63
C ASP A 52 20.58 -21.89 8.62
N GLU A 53 20.18 -21.87 9.90
CA GLU A 53 20.77 -22.72 10.94
C GLU A 53 20.64 -24.22 10.63
N ALA A 54 19.44 -24.65 10.21
CA ALA A 54 19.16 -26.03 9.85
C ALA A 54 19.98 -26.47 8.63
N THR A 55 20.04 -25.61 7.60
CA THR A 55 20.78 -25.91 6.36
C THR A 55 22.28 -25.90 6.59
N ALA A 56 22.82 -24.96 7.36
CA ALA A 56 24.24 -24.92 7.72
C ALA A 56 24.66 -26.17 8.51
N THR A 57 23.79 -26.68 9.39
CA THR A 57 24.02 -27.94 10.10
C THR A 57 24.08 -29.12 9.13
N ALA A 58 23.10 -29.24 8.22
CA ALA A 58 23.08 -30.30 7.21
C ALA A 58 24.31 -30.25 6.29
N VAL A 59 24.74 -29.07 5.85
CA VAL A 59 25.96 -28.88 5.03
C VAL A 59 27.21 -29.43 5.74
N LYS A 60 27.33 -29.24 7.06
CA LYS A 60 28.43 -29.81 7.85
C LYS A 60 28.34 -31.33 7.96
N THR A 61 27.13 -31.86 8.19
CA THR A 61 26.91 -33.32 8.28
C THR A 61 27.27 -34.05 6.99
N PHE A 62 27.00 -33.44 5.83
CA PHE A 62 27.32 -34.02 4.52
C PHE A 62 28.70 -33.61 3.98
N ALA A 63 29.61 -33.11 4.82
CA ALA A 63 30.93 -32.67 4.37
C ALA A 63 31.69 -33.79 3.63
N GLY A 64 32.25 -33.45 2.46
CA GLY A 64 32.94 -34.40 1.58
C GLY A 64 32.02 -35.12 0.57
N TRP A 65 30.71 -34.92 0.66
CA TRP A 65 29.73 -35.47 -0.28
C TRP A 65 29.22 -34.37 -1.22
N ASP A 66 28.87 -34.74 -2.46
CA ASP A 66 28.30 -33.80 -3.43
C ASP A 66 27.00 -33.14 -2.92
N THR A 67 26.24 -33.84 -2.06
CA THR A 67 25.06 -33.30 -1.37
C THR A 67 25.37 -32.00 -0.62
N ALA A 68 26.55 -31.88 0.03
CA ALA A 68 26.91 -30.64 0.72
C ALA A 68 27.19 -29.47 -0.23
N ALA A 69 27.61 -29.72 -1.48
CA ALA A 69 27.73 -28.68 -2.49
C ALA A 69 26.34 -28.25 -2.99
N GLY A 70 25.44 -29.21 -3.22
CA GLY A 70 24.05 -28.96 -3.57
C GLY A 70 23.32 -28.13 -2.51
N LEU A 71 23.45 -28.51 -1.23
CA LEU A 71 22.84 -27.79 -0.10
C LEU A 71 23.37 -26.35 0.03
N LYS A 72 24.67 -26.10 -0.17
CA LYS A 72 25.21 -24.73 -0.19
C LYS A 72 24.55 -23.87 -1.27
N LYS A 73 24.41 -24.40 -2.48
CA LYS A 73 23.75 -23.68 -3.58
C LYS A 73 22.28 -23.37 -3.27
N VAL A 74 21.57 -24.29 -2.63
CA VAL A 74 20.19 -24.06 -2.17
C VAL A 74 20.15 -22.96 -1.12
N ALA A 75 21.05 -22.99 -0.12
CA ALA A 75 21.17 -21.95 0.90
C ALA A 75 21.44 -20.58 0.28
N ASP A 76 22.41 -20.47 -0.62
CA ASP A 76 22.73 -19.21 -1.31
C ASP A 76 21.51 -18.66 -2.08
N THR A 77 20.74 -19.55 -2.72
CA THR A 77 19.53 -19.16 -3.47
C THR A 77 18.42 -18.69 -2.52
N TRP A 78 18.23 -19.40 -1.40
CA TRP A 78 17.30 -19.03 -0.35
C TRP A 78 17.61 -17.65 0.23
N ASP A 79 18.88 -17.36 0.53
CA ASP A 79 19.32 -16.05 1.03
C ASP A 79 18.96 -14.91 0.07
N GLN A 80 19.16 -15.13 -1.24
CA GLN A 80 18.75 -14.15 -2.25
C GLN A 80 17.23 -13.95 -2.27
N GLN A 81 16.46 -15.03 -2.16
CA GLN A 81 14.99 -14.95 -2.14
C GLN A 81 14.49 -14.20 -0.90
N VAL A 82 15.03 -14.50 0.28
CA VAL A 82 14.71 -13.81 1.54
C VAL A 82 15.06 -12.32 1.42
N LYS A 83 16.23 -11.99 0.89
CA LYS A 83 16.64 -10.59 0.67
C LYS A 83 15.67 -9.83 -0.24
N VAL A 84 15.27 -10.44 -1.36
CA VAL A 84 14.30 -9.85 -2.29
C VAL A 84 12.95 -9.67 -1.61
N LEU A 85 12.46 -10.67 -0.87
CA LEU A 85 11.20 -10.60 -0.14
C LEU A 85 11.22 -9.48 0.91
N MET A 86 12.27 -9.39 1.72
CA MET A 86 12.42 -8.34 2.73
C MET A 86 12.47 -6.94 2.09
N GLY A 87 13.13 -6.80 0.94
CA GLY A 87 13.12 -5.56 0.15
C GLY A 87 11.73 -5.18 -0.34
N ARG A 88 10.96 -6.17 -0.86
CA ARG A 88 9.57 -5.96 -1.29
C ARG A 88 8.67 -5.54 -0.12
N LEU A 89 8.73 -6.23 1.02
CA LEU A 89 7.97 -5.86 2.22
C LEU A 89 8.28 -4.42 2.68
N ALA A 90 9.56 -4.03 2.67
CA ALA A 90 9.96 -2.67 3.02
C ALA A 90 9.39 -1.63 2.05
N SER A 91 9.44 -1.92 0.74
CA SER A 91 8.86 -1.06 -0.30
C SER A 91 7.34 -0.94 -0.15
N GLU A 92 6.63 -2.05 0.00
CA GLU A 92 5.17 -2.08 0.15
C GLU A 92 4.71 -1.32 1.39
N LYS A 93 5.40 -1.49 2.53
CA LYS A 93 5.19 -0.67 3.74
C LYS A 93 5.32 0.83 3.46
N SER A 94 6.40 1.24 2.80
CA SER A 94 6.65 2.65 2.47
C SER A 94 5.56 3.22 1.55
N SER A 95 5.20 2.48 0.49
CA SER A 95 4.14 2.87 -0.44
C SER A 95 2.78 3.00 0.24
N LEU A 96 2.42 2.08 1.13
CA LEU A 96 1.15 2.15 1.88
C LEU A 96 1.09 3.36 2.81
N ARG A 97 2.19 3.67 3.53
CA ARG A 97 2.28 4.88 4.36
C ARG A 97 2.19 6.15 3.53
N GLY A 98 2.92 6.20 2.42
CA GLY A 98 2.89 7.32 1.48
C GLY A 98 1.48 7.56 0.93
N ALA A 99 0.80 6.51 0.49
CA ALA A 99 -0.56 6.59 -0.04
C ALA A 99 -1.58 7.02 1.04
N SER A 100 -1.50 6.45 2.25
CA SER A 100 -2.35 6.86 3.37
C SER A 100 -2.22 8.36 3.66
N GLY A 101 -0.99 8.86 3.77
CA GLY A 101 -0.72 10.28 4.02
C GLY A 101 -1.16 11.19 2.87
N LEU A 102 -1.02 10.75 1.61
CA LEU A 102 -1.49 11.51 0.45
C LEU A 102 -3.00 11.71 0.48
N PHE A 103 -3.76 10.63 0.69
CA PHE A 103 -5.22 10.70 0.72
C PHE A 103 -5.73 11.54 1.90
N ALA A 104 -5.19 11.34 3.10
CA ALA A 104 -5.57 12.15 4.26
C ALA A 104 -5.36 13.65 4.04
N ARG A 105 -4.24 14.05 3.42
CA ARG A 105 -3.98 15.46 3.08
C ARG A 105 -4.93 15.99 2.00
N ASN A 106 -5.25 15.16 1.00
CA ASN A 106 -6.18 15.54 -0.06
C ASN A 106 -7.58 15.78 0.49
N ASP A 107 -8.05 14.92 1.40
CA ASP A 107 -9.35 15.07 2.06
C ASP A 107 -9.44 16.36 2.87
N ILE A 108 -8.39 16.68 3.64
CA ILE A 108 -8.30 17.93 4.41
C ILE A 108 -8.34 19.15 3.48
N ALA A 109 -7.48 19.19 2.47
CA ALA A 109 -7.41 20.32 1.54
C ALA A 109 -8.73 20.53 0.79
N THR A 110 -9.40 19.44 0.42
CA THR A 110 -10.72 19.48 -0.21
C THR A 110 -11.77 20.05 0.74
N GLY A 111 -11.79 19.59 2.00
CA GLY A 111 -12.70 20.11 3.03
C GLY A 111 -12.46 21.59 3.34
N ASP A 112 -11.22 22.02 3.43
CA ASP A 112 -10.85 23.42 3.65
C ASP A 112 -11.28 24.31 2.48
N GLY A 113 -11.11 23.84 1.24
CA GLY A 113 -11.59 24.52 0.04
C GLY A 113 -13.11 24.75 0.05
N PHE A 114 -13.89 23.76 0.48
CA PHE A 114 -15.33 23.92 0.64
C PHE A 114 -15.72 24.88 1.76
N ARG A 115 -15.03 24.84 2.92
CA ARG A 115 -15.29 25.79 4.02
C ARG A 115 -15.01 27.24 3.62
N ALA A 116 -14.00 27.47 2.77
CA ALA A 116 -13.65 28.82 2.31
C ALA A 116 -14.75 29.50 1.47
N ILE A 117 -15.62 28.72 0.81
CA ILE A 117 -16.71 29.24 -0.02
C ILE A 117 -18.09 29.10 0.63
N ALA A 118 -18.16 28.45 1.81
CA ALA A 118 -19.41 28.27 2.51
C ALA A 118 -19.90 29.63 3.06
N PRO A 119 -21.17 30.01 2.83
CA PRO A 119 -21.73 31.23 3.42
C PRO A 119 -21.66 31.15 4.95
N PRO A 120 -21.49 32.28 5.65
CA PRO A 120 -21.44 32.30 7.11
C PRO A 120 -22.71 31.67 7.70
N SER A 121 -22.53 30.78 8.67
CA SER A 121 -23.64 30.14 9.37
C SER A 121 -24.50 31.17 10.09
N LYS A 122 -25.82 31.12 9.88
CA LYS A 122 -26.81 31.95 10.61
C LYS A 122 -26.86 31.68 12.13
N LEU A 123 -26.12 30.67 12.59
CA LEU A 123 -25.98 30.34 14.01
C LEU A 123 -24.88 31.13 14.72
N ASN A 124 -24.08 31.92 13.99
CA ASN A 124 -23.06 32.81 14.58
C ASN A 124 -23.63 34.20 14.93
N GLU A 125 -24.93 34.43 14.74
CA GLU A 125 -25.63 35.71 15.01
C GLU A 125 -26.55 35.65 16.26
N LEU A 126 -26.44 34.59 17.07
CA LEU A 126 -27.12 34.43 18.37
C LEU A 126 -26.10 34.47 19.52
#